data_AF-A0A9P8JLR1-F1
#
_entry.id   AF-A0A9P8JLR1-F1
#
_cell.length_a   1.000
_cell.length_b   1.000
_cell.length_c   1.000
_cell.angle_alpha   90.00
_cell.angle_beta   90.00
_cell.angle_gamma   90.00
#
_symmetry.space_group_name_H-M   'P 1'
#
loop_
_entity.id
_entity.type
_entity.pdbx_description
1 polymer ?
#
loop_
_entity_poly.entity_id
_entity_poly.type
_entity_poly.pdbx_seq_one_letter_code
_entity_poly.pdbx_strand_id
1 'polypeptide(L)'
;NSHVSDSVAASQHAATLQELHRAQAQLRELTKNMETLQYDHEEQRALMVQAQKERNDALQREERLSTSNNDLRAKNTLLRDEVLNLKKQLETAGVALVNHTVPERAELEKSKAEVLAAVVERDREANRARMAEQQLGYVTSQYQTASTENTKLASTNTQLEQRVAELEVKASGEQARLKELNNNALNKKNSDTIKKLRHDLNEREGTMQRMSEELTRLRESRGRVGTRASSIPRSPRAGTREPASRQGSPSVQRPAHPLSKMN
;
A
#
# COMPACT_ATOMS: atom_id res chain seq x y z
N ASN A 1 -60.46 -15.57 -50.65
CA ASN A 1 -60.55 -15.13 -49.24
C ASN A 1 -60.24 -16.22 -48.20
N SER A 2 -59.41 -17.24 -48.48
CA SER A 2 -59.07 -18.30 -47.50
C SER A 2 -57.65 -18.22 -46.91
N HIS A 3 -56.73 -17.47 -47.52
CA HIS A 3 -55.32 -17.49 -47.11
C HIS A 3 -54.96 -16.67 -45.85
N VAL A 4 -55.83 -15.75 -45.41
CA VAL A 4 -55.52 -14.88 -44.26
C VAL A 4 -55.76 -15.61 -42.93
N SER A 5 -56.81 -16.44 -42.83
CA SER A 5 -57.17 -17.14 -41.59
C SER A 5 -56.15 -18.21 -41.17
N ASP A 6 -55.57 -18.96 -42.10
CA ASP A 6 -54.55 -19.97 -41.79
C ASP A 6 -53.21 -19.36 -41.33
N SER A 7 -52.84 -18.18 -41.86
CA SER A 7 -51.61 -17.49 -41.47
C SER A 7 -51.68 -16.90 -40.05
N VAL A 8 -52.86 -16.41 -39.64
CA VAL A 8 -53.08 -15.86 -38.30
C VAL A 8 -53.11 -16.98 -37.26
N ALA A 9 -53.71 -18.13 -37.57
CA ALA A 9 -53.68 -19.30 -36.71
C ALA A 9 -52.27 -19.88 -36.53
N ALA A 10 -51.47 -19.94 -37.60
CA ALA A 10 -50.07 -20.37 -37.54
C ALA A 10 -49.19 -19.39 -36.74
N SER A 11 -49.43 -18.08 -36.85
CA SER A 11 -48.71 -17.05 -36.08
C SER A 11 -49.05 -17.10 -34.58
N GLN A 12 -50.31 -17.36 -34.23
CA GLN A 12 -50.73 -17.52 -32.83
C GLN A 12 -50.14 -18.79 -32.22
N HIS A 13 -50.12 -19.89 -32.96
CA HIS A 13 -49.49 -21.14 -32.54
C HIS A 13 -47.96 -20.99 -32.32
N ALA A 14 -47.28 -20.23 -33.18
CA ALA A 14 -45.86 -19.93 -32.99
C ALA A 14 -45.59 -19.09 -31.73
N ALA A 15 -46.45 -18.11 -31.44
CA ALA A 15 -46.35 -17.29 -30.24
C ALA A 15 -46.58 -18.11 -28.95
N THR A 16 -47.59 -18.99 -28.94
CA THR A 16 -47.85 -19.85 -27.77
C THR A 16 -46.73 -20.87 -27.52
N LEU A 17 -46.12 -21.43 -28.57
CA LEU A 17 -44.92 -22.25 -28.43
C LEU A 17 -43.74 -21.46 -27.85
N GLN A 18 -43.55 -20.21 -28.27
CA GLN A 18 -42.49 -19.37 -27.74
C GLN A 18 -42.71 -19.03 -26.25
N GLU A 19 -43.95 -18.74 -25.86
CA GLU A 19 -44.34 -18.53 -24.46
C GLU A 19 -44.14 -19.79 -23.62
N LEU A 20 -44.53 -20.96 -24.14
CA LEU A 20 -44.31 -22.25 -23.49
C LEU A 20 -42.82 -22.52 -23.28
N HIS A 21 -41.98 -22.27 -24.29
CA HIS A 21 -40.53 -22.43 -24.18
C HIS A 21 -39.93 -21.48 -23.15
N ARG A 22 -40.41 -20.23 -23.08
CA ARG A 22 -39.99 -19.25 -22.06
C ARG A 22 -40.41 -19.70 -20.65
N ALA A 23 -41.65 -20.13 -20.47
CA ALA A 23 -42.13 -20.64 -19.19
C ALA A 23 -41.36 -21.90 -18.75
N GLN A 24 -41.05 -22.80 -19.67
CA GLN A 24 -40.21 -23.98 -19.40
C GLN A 24 -38.78 -23.58 -19.01
N ALA A 25 -38.20 -22.58 -19.66
CA ALA A 25 -36.86 -22.08 -19.30
C ALA A 25 -36.85 -21.47 -17.89
N GLN A 26 -37.86 -20.65 -17.56
CA GLN A 26 -38.03 -20.07 -16.22
C GLN A 26 -38.24 -21.13 -15.15
N LEU A 27 -39.03 -22.17 -15.44
CA LEU A 27 -39.22 -23.29 -14.52
C LEU A 27 -37.90 -24.02 -14.25
N ARG A 28 -37.12 -24.33 -15.30
CA ARG A 28 -35.81 -24.98 -15.14
C ARG A 28 -34.84 -24.13 -14.33
N GLU A 29 -34.83 -22.82 -14.57
CA GLU A 29 -34.00 -21.88 -13.81
C GLU A 29 -34.41 -21.82 -12.34
N LEU A 30 -35.72 -21.73 -12.06
CA LEU A 30 -36.24 -21.73 -10.70
C LEU A 30 -35.93 -23.05 -9.99
N THR A 31 -36.11 -24.20 -10.65
CA THR A 31 -35.75 -25.50 -10.09
C THR A 31 -34.26 -25.55 -9.72
N LYS A 32 -33.38 -25.11 -10.62
CA LYS A 32 -31.94 -25.04 -10.35
C LYS A 32 -31.62 -24.13 -9.17
N ASN A 33 -32.25 -22.95 -9.10
CA ASN A 33 -32.04 -22.01 -8.00
C ASN A 33 -32.52 -22.56 -6.65
N MET A 34 -33.63 -23.31 -6.65
CA MET A 34 -34.15 -23.98 -5.46
C MET A 34 -33.23 -25.12 -5.01
N GLU A 35 -32.69 -25.91 -5.94
CA GLU A 35 -31.70 -26.94 -5.64
C GLU A 35 -30.42 -26.35 -5.02
N THR A 36 -29.90 -25.26 -5.58
CA THR A 36 -28.72 -24.58 -5.02
C THR A 36 -29.01 -24.03 -3.63
N LEU A 37 -30.17 -23.41 -3.43
CA LEU A 37 -30.54 -22.85 -2.14
C LEU A 37 -30.73 -23.94 -1.09
N GLN A 38 -31.30 -25.09 -1.48
CA GLN A 38 -31.42 -26.25 -0.60
C GLN A 38 -30.05 -26.76 -0.17
N TYR A 39 -29.12 -26.93 -1.12
CA TYR A 39 -27.76 -27.38 -0.84
C TYR A 39 -27.04 -26.44 0.13
N ASP A 40 -27.07 -25.13 -0.14
CA ASP A 40 -26.43 -24.12 0.70
C ASP A 40 -26.98 -24.14 2.13
N HIS A 41 -28.30 -24.30 2.29
CA HIS A 41 -28.92 -24.40 3.61
C HIS A 41 -28.61 -25.70 4.34
N GLU A 42 -28.48 -26.82 3.62
CA GLU A 42 -28.05 -28.09 4.21
C GLU A 42 -26.61 -28.01 4.70
N GLU A 43 -25.72 -27.42 3.91
CA GLU A 43 -24.32 -27.17 4.28
C GLU A 43 -24.23 -26.24 5.50
N GLN A 44 -24.95 -25.12 5.49
CA GLN A 44 -25.01 -24.20 6.64
C GLN A 44 -25.51 -24.88 7.91
N ARG A 45 -26.54 -25.73 7.82
CA ARG A 45 -27.04 -26.51 8.96
C ARG A 45 -25.98 -27.48 9.48
N ALA A 46 -25.28 -28.19 8.58
CA ALA A 46 -24.22 -29.11 8.97
C ALA A 46 -23.08 -28.38 9.71
N LEU A 47 -22.64 -27.23 9.18
CA LEU A 47 -21.64 -26.38 9.80
C LEU A 47 -22.08 -25.85 11.16
N MET A 48 -23.34 -25.42 11.30
CA MET A 48 -23.87 -24.96 12.59
C MET A 48 -23.89 -26.07 13.64
N VAL A 49 -24.33 -27.27 13.26
CA VAL A 49 -24.35 -28.44 14.16
C VAL A 49 -22.93 -28.79 14.61
N GLN A 50 -21.98 -28.78 13.68
CA GLN A 50 -20.57 -29.02 14.00
C GLN A 50 -20.01 -27.96 14.95
N ALA A 51 -20.22 -26.68 14.64
CA ALA A 51 -19.76 -25.58 15.49
C ALA A 51 -20.40 -25.64 16.90
N GLN A 52 -21.68 -26.02 16.99
CA GLN A 52 -22.35 -26.20 18.28
C GLN A 52 -21.77 -27.36 19.08
N LYS A 53 -21.44 -28.48 18.41
CA LYS A 53 -20.77 -29.62 19.05
C LYS A 53 -19.38 -29.23 19.57
N GLU A 54 -18.57 -28.58 18.73
CA GLU A 54 -17.23 -28.13 19.11
C GLU A 54 -17.26 -27.15 20.29
N ARG A 55 -18.23 -26.21 20.27
CA ARG A 55 -18.45 -25.29 21.39
C ARG A 55 -18.82 -26.03 22.67
N ASN A 56 -19.76 -26.98 22.61
CA ASN A 56 -20.18 -27.73 23.79
C ASN A 56 -19.04 -28.61 24.34
N ASP A 57 -18.26 -29.24 23.47
CA ASP A 57 -17.07 -29.99 23.87
C ASP A 57 -16.01 -29.08 24.52
N ALA A 58 -15.83 -27.87 24.00
CA ALA A 58 -14.91 -26.88 24.59
C ALA A 58 -15.38 -26.43 25.98
N LEU A 59 -16.67 -26.15 26.16
CA LEU A 59 -17.26 -25.78 27.45
C LEU A 59 -17.09 -26.91 28.49
N GLN A 60 -17.36 -28.16 28.10
CA GLN A 60 -17.16 -29.30 29.00
C GLN A 60 -15.70 -29.50 29.38
N ARG A 61 -14.76 -29.27 28.46
CA ARG A 61 -13.32 -29.33 28.76
C ARG A 61 -12.92 -28.23 29.72
N GLU A 62 -13.41 -27.01 29.50
CA GLU A 62 -13.12 -25.85 30.35
C GLU A 62 -13.65 -26.06 31.77
N GLU A 63 -14.87 -26.57 31.92
CA GLU A 63 -15.45 -26.91 33.23
C GLU A 63 -14.63 -28.00 33.96
N ARG A 64 -14.21 -29.05 33.25
CA ARG A 64 -13.34 -30.11 33.82
C ARG A 64 -11.97 -29.57 34.24
N LEU A 65 -11.38 -28.69 33.43
CA LEU A 65 -10.10 -28.07 33.75
C LEU A 65 -10.24 -27.10 34.93
N SER A 66 -11.33 -26.34 34.98
CA SER A 66 -11.62 -25.40 36.06
C SER A 66 -11.81 -26.12 37.40
N THR A 67 -12.62 -27.18 37.43
CA THR A 67 -12.81 -28.02 38.61
C THR A 67 -11.49 -28.68 39.06
N SER A 68 -10.74 -29.29 38.13
CA SER A 68 -9.42 -29.85 38.44
C SER A 68 -8.43 -28.81 38.98
N ASN A 69 -8.42 -27.60 38.43
CA ASN A 69 -7.55 -26.51 38.90
C ASN A 69 -7.95 -26.07 40.31
N ASN A 70 -9.24 -25.96 40.60
CA ASN A 70 -9.75 -25.62 41.93
C ASN A 70 -9.38 -26.69 42.96
N ASP A 71 -9.51 -27.97 42.62
CA ASP A 71 -9.08 -29.08 43.48
C ASP A 71 -7.56 -29.06 43.73
N LEU A 72 -6.78 -28.79 42.70
CA LEU A 72 -5.33 -28.65 42.82
C LEU A 72 -4.95 -27.45 43.69
N ARG A 73 -5.65 -26.32 43.58
CA ARG A 73 -5.45 -25.15 44.43
C ARG A 73 -5.78 -25.47 45.89
N ALA A 74 -6.90 -26.13 46.16
CA ALA A 74 -7.29 -26.54 47.50
C ALA A 74 -6.28 -27.54 48.12
N LYS A 75 -5.81 -28.52 47.34
CA LYS A 75 -4.74 -29.41 47.78
C LYS A 75 -3.44 -28.66 48.06
N ASN A 76 -3.10 -27.69 47.21
CA ASN A 76 -1.90 -26.88 47.37
C ASN A 76 -1.96 -26.00 48.62
N THR A 77 -3.12 -25.44 48.98
CA THR A 77 -3.30 -24.71 50.24
C THR A 77 -3.15 -25.62 51.44
N LEU A 78 -3.77 -26.81 51.42
CA LEU A 78 -3.64 -27.79 52.51
C LEU A 78 -2.19 -28.24 52.71
N LEU A 79 -1.47 -28.53 51.62
CA LEU A 79 -0.06 -28.91 51.68
C LEU A 79 0.81 -27.76 52.19
N ARG A 80 0.51 -26.50 51.88
CA ARG A 80 1.21 -25.34 52.44
C ARG A 80 1.00 -25.25 53.94
N ASP A 81 -0.22 -25.44 54.41
CA ASP A 81 -0.55 -25.42 55.84
C ASP A 81 0.15 -26.58 56.58
N GLU A 82 0.16 -27.77 55.99
CA GLU A 82 0.88 -28.93 56.53
C GLU A 82 2.40 -28.66 56.60
N VAL A 83 3.00 -28.13 55.53
CA VAL A 83 4.42 -27.74 55.52
C VAL A 83 4.72 -26.69 56.60
N LEU A 84 3.84 -25.71 56.79
CA LEU A 84 3.99 -24.72 57.85
C LEU A 84 3.90 -25.35 59.24
N ASN A 85 2.98 -26.28 59.45
CA ASN A 85 2.84 -27.01 60.71
C ASN A 85 4.07 -27.89 61.00
N LEU A 86 4.53 -28.66 60.02
CA LEU A 86 5.74 -29.48 60.13
C LEU A 86 6.98 -28.63 60.39
N LYS A 87 7.11 -27.45 59.76
CA LYS A 87 8.19 -26.50 60.05
C LYS A 87 8.17 -26.02 61.50
N LYS A 88 7.00 -25.67 62.04
CA LYS A 88 6.86 -25.29 63.45
C LYS A 88 7.26 -26.44 64.38
N GLN A 89 6.80 -27.66 64.11
CA GLN A 89 7.18 -28.84 64.88
C GLN A 89 8.70 -29.09 64.83
N LEU A 90 9.30 -28.96 63.65
CA LEU A 90 10.75 -29.12 63.48
C LEU A 90 11.53 -28.03 64.22
N GLU A 91 11.06 -26.78 64.21
CA GLU A 91 11.65 -25.69 64.99
C GLU A 91 11.59 -25.99 66.50
N THR A 92 10.42 -26.42 67.01
CA THR A 92 10.29 -26.78 68.44
C THR A 92 11.21 -27.95 68.83
N ALA A 93 11.33 -28.97 67.98
CA ALA A 93 12.22 -30.09 68.20
C ALA A 93 13.70 -29.66 68.14
N GLY A 94 14.05 -28.76 67.21
CA GLY A 94 15.39 -28.18 67.09
C GLY A 94 15.79 -27.41 68.34
N VAL A 95 14.92 -26.55 68.87
CA VAL A 95 15.15 -25.83 70.13
C VAL A 95 15.36 -26.79 71.30
N ALA A 96 14.57 -27.88 71.36
CA ALA A 96 14.73 -28.90 72.39
C ALA A 96 16.08 -29.65 72.29
N LEU A 97 16.57 -29.93 71.08
CA LEU A 97 17.89 -30.55 70.87
C LEU A 97 19.05 -29.61 71.21
N VAL A 98 18.95 -28.33 70.85
CA VAL A 98 19.98 -27.33 71.16
C VAL A 98 20.07 -27.06 72.66
N ASN A 99 18.95 -27.16 73.39
CA ASN A 99 18.89 -27.01 74.84
C ASN A 99 18.97 -28.36 75.59
N HIS A 100 19.44 -29.42 74.94
CA HIS A 100 19.53 -30.74 75.56
C HIS A 100 20.50 -30.71 76.74
N THR A 101 20.21 -31.49 77.79
CA THR A 101 21.02 -31.60 79.02
C THR A 101 22.44 -32.16 78.81
N VAL A 102 22.76 -32.62 77.60
CA VAL A 102 24.06 -33.21 77.27
C VAL A 102 24.79 -32.22 76.35
N PRO A 103 25.88 -31.57 76.80
CA PRO A 103 26.52 -30.47 76.08
C PRO A 103 27.07 -30.90 74.70
N GLU A 104 27.65 -32.10 74.59
CA GLU A 104 28.14 -32.63 73.30
C GLU A 104 27.03 -32.75 72.24
N ARG A 105 25.80 -33.10 72.65
CA ARG A 105 24.65 -33.17 71.73
C ARG A 105 24.19 -31.79 71.29
N ALA A 106 24.21 -30.81 72.20
CA ALA A 106 23.87 -29.43 71.88
C ALA A 106 24.88 -28.80 70.89
N GLU A 107 26.18 -29.04 71.08
CA GLU A 107 27.24 -28.56 70.18
C GLU A 107 27.17 -29.21 68.80
N LEU A 108 26.96 -30.52 68.74
CA LEU A 108 26.79 -31.25 67.48
C LEU A 108 25.61 -30.71 66.67
N GLU A 109 24.47 -30.43 67.30
CA GLU A 109 23.29 -29.89 66.60
C GLU A 109 23.47 -28.44 66.16
N LYS A 110 24.18 -27.61 66.96
CA LYS A 110 24.59 -26.28 66.50
C LYS A 110 25.47 -26.35 65.25
N SER A 111 26.48 -27.25 65.24
CA SER A 111 27.35 -27.43 64.08
C SER A 111 26.58 -27.91 62.83
N LYS A 112 25.62 -28.82 62.99
CA LYS A 112 24.76 -29.26 61.89
C LYS A 112 23.88 -28.12 61.36
N ALA A 113 23.32 -27.29 62.24
CA ALA A 113 22.53 -26.14 61.86
C ALA A 113 23.36 -25.12 61.07
N GLU A 114 24.60 -24.85 61.47
CA GLU A 114 25.53 -23.99 60.74
C GLU A 114 25.88 -24.56 59.37
N VAL A 115 26.17 -25.85 59.27
CA VAL A 115 26.44 -26.52 57.98
C VAL A 115 25.22 -26.45 57.06
N LEU A 116 24.02 -26.73 57.58
CA LEU A 116 22.79 -26.63 56.79
C LEU A 116 22.52 -25.20 56.33
N ALA A 117 22.74 -24.20 57.18
CA ALA A 117 22.62 -22.80 56.80
C ALA A 117 23.62 -22.43 55.70
N ALA A 118 24.87 -22.87 55.82
CA ALA A 118 25.90 -22.65 54.81
C ALA A 118 25.55 -23.32 53.46
N VAL A 119 24.99 -24.54 53.48
CA VAL A 119 24.54 -25.23 52.26
C VAL A 119 23.36 -24.49 51.61
N VAL A 120 22.38 -24.03 52.41
CA VAL A 120 21.24 -23.26 51.90
C VAL A 120 21.70 -21.94 51.26
N GLU A 121 22.62 -21.22 51.90
CA GLU A 121 23.18 -20.00 51.31
C GLU A 121 23.97 -20.28 50.04
N ARG A 122 24.80 -21.33 50.03
CA ARG A 122 25.50 -21.78 48.82
C ARG A 122 24.52 -22.06 47.67
N ASP A 123 23.43 -22.78 47.94
CA ASP A 123 22.44 -23.12 46.92
C ASP A 123 21.64 -21.90 46.45
N ARG A 124 21.37 -20.94 47.34
CA ARG A 124 20.77 -19.65 46.97
C ARG A 124 21.69 -18.88 46.02
N GLU A 125 22.97 -18.76 46.36
CA GLU A 125 23.93 -18.04 45.51
C GLU A 125 24.19 -18.76 44.20
N ALA A 126 24.30 -20.09 44.20
CA ALA A 126 24.42 -20.88 42.96
C ALA A 126 23.20 -20.69 42.05
N ASN A 127 21.99 -20.64 42.62
CA ASN A 127 20.78 -20.35 41.86
C ASN A 127 20.78 -18.92 41.29
N ARG A 128 21.18 -17.92 42.07
CA ARG A 128 21.30 -16.53 41.59
C ARG A 128 22.32 -16.43 40.46
N ALA A 129 23.49 -17.07 40.60
CA ALA A 129 24.51 -17.11 39.55
C ALA A 129 23.98 -17.71 38.26
N ARG A 130 23.29 -18.87 38.34
CA ARG A 130 22.65 -19.50 37.18
C ARG A 130 21.59 -18.60 36.52
N MET A 131 20.77 -17.91 37.30
CA MET A 131 19.78 -16.97 36.75
C MET A 131 20.47 -15.77 36.06
N ALA A 132 21.55 -15.26 36.64
CA ALA A 132 22.35 -14.18 36.04
C ALA A 132 23.01 -14.62 34.73
N GLU A 133 23.56 -15.84 34.66
CA GLU A 133 24.10 -16.42 33.43
C GLU A 133 23.04 -16.58 32.34
N GLN A 134 21.84 -17.04 32.70
CA GLN A 134 20.71 -17.14 31.76
C GLN A 134 20.29 -15.78 31.23
N GLN A 135 20.20 -14.77 32.10
CA GLN A 135 19.88 -13.40 31.71
C GLN A 135 20.96 -12.80 30.81
N LEU A 136 22.24 -13.01 31.13
CA LEU A 136 23.36 -12.57 30.31
C LEU A 136 23.34 -13.24 28.93
N GLY A 137 23.08 -14.54 28.88
CA GLY A 137 22.92 -15.29 27.63
C GLY A 137 21.76 -14.76 26.78
N TYR A 138 20.63 -14.43 27.41
CA TYR A 138 19.48 -13.82 26.74
C TYR A 138 19.80 -12.43 26.18
N VAL A 139 20.44 -11.56 26.96
CA VAL A 139 20.82 -10.21 26.50
C VAL A 139 21.84 -10.30 25.37
N THR A 140 22.80 -11.24 25.47
CA THR A 140 23.81 -11.46 24.43
C THR A 140 23.18 -11.94 23.13
N SER A 141 22.23 -12.89 23.18
CA SER A 141 21.55 -13.39 21.98
C SER A 141 20.65 -12.32 21.35
N GLN A 142 19.98 -11.50 22.16
CA GLN A 142 19.20 -10.36 21.67
C GLN A 142 20.08 -9.32 20.99
N TYR A 143 21.21 -8.97 21.60
CA TYR A 143 22.18 -8.05 21.01
C TYR A 143 22.72 -8.58 19.68
N GLN A 144 23.09 -9.87 19.62
CA GLN A 144 23.56 -10.50 18.38
C GLN A 144 22.49 -10.47 17.29
N THR A 145 21.25 -10.82 17.64
CA THR A 145 20.12 -10.79 16.70
C THR A 145 19.91 -9.37 16.15
N ALA A 146 19.80 -8.38 17.03
CA ALA A 146 19.64 -6.97 16.64
C ALA A 146 20.81 -6.46 15.79
N SER A 147 22.05 -6.85 16.12
CA SER A 147 23.24 -6.47 15.33
C SER A 147 23.20 -7.08 13.92
N THR A 148 22.82 -8.36 13.81
CA THR A 148 22.70 -9.00 12.48
C THR A 148 21.57 -8.40 11.65
N GLU A 149 20.44 -8.06 12.28
CA GLU A 149 19.32 -7.39 11.63
C GLU A 149 19.71 -5.99 11.16
N ASN A 150 20.36 -5.19 12.00
CA ASN A 150 20.85 -3.87 11.63
C ASN A 150 21.83 -3.94 10.45
N THR A 151 22.71 -4.95 10.42
CA THR A 151 23.63 -5.17 9.30
C THR A 151 22.86 -5.49 8.01
N LYS A 152 21.82 -6.32 8.08
CA LYS A 152 20.95 -6.61 6.94
C LYS A 152 20.22 -5.35 6.47
N LEU A 153 19.63 -4.57 7.37
CA LEU A 153 18.92 -3.32 7.05
C LEU A 153 19.86 -2.26 6.46
N ALA A 154 21.09 -2.14 6.97
CA ALA A 154 22.09 -1.27 6.38
C ALA A 154 22.41 -1.70 4.94
N SER A 155 22.58 -3.00 4.69
CA SER A 155 22.84 -3.51 3.34
C SER A 155 21.67 -3.25 2.38
N THR A 156 20.42 -3.44 2.82
CA THR A 156 19.25 -3.17 1.96
C THR A 156 19.10 -1.68 1.69
N ASN A 157 19.40 -0.82 2.68
CA ASN A 157 19.35 0.62 2.48
C ASN A 157 20.37 1.08 1.44
N THR A 158 21.62 0.59 1.53
CA THR A 158 22.64 0.90 0.51
C THR A 158 22.25 0.42 -0.90
N GLN A 159 21.62 -0.76 -1.02
CA GLN A 159 21.12 -1.26 -2.31
C GLN A 159 19.97 -0.41 -2.86
N LEU A 160 19.07 0.06 -1.99
CA LEU A 160 17.98 0.94 -2.39
C LEU A 160 18.50 2.30 -2.83
N GLU A 161 19.46 2.89 -2.10
CA GLU A 161 20.13 4.13 -2.47
C GLU A 161 20.81 4.02 -3.85
N GLN A 162 21.50 2.90 -4.11
CA GLN A 162 22.08 2.62 -5.43
C GLN A 162 21.02 2.55 -6.53
N ARG A 163 19.91 1.83 -6.29
CA ARG A 163 18.81 1.75 -7.27
C ARG A 163 18.15 3.10 -7.53
N VAL A 164 17.98 3.92 -6.50
CA VAL A 164 17.45 5.29 -6.64
C VAL A 164 18.39 6.11 -7.52
N ALA A 165 19.69 6.10 -7.25
CA ALA A 165 20.68 6.80 -8.07
C ALA A 165 20.66 6.34 -9.55
N GLU A 166 20.58 5.03 -9.80
CA GLU A 166 20.44 4.48 -11.16
C GLU A 166 19.17 4.95 -11.87
N LEU A 167 18.04 4.97 -11.16
CA LEU A 167 16.75 5.42 -11.70
C LEU A 167 16.76 6.91 -11.98
N GLU A 168 17.38 7.72 -11.12
CA GLU A 168 17.54 9.16 -11.35
C GLU A 168 18.37 9.44 -12.61
N VAL A 169 19.48 8.71 -12.80
CA VAL A 169 20.28 8.81 -14.03
C VAL A 169 19.45 8.44 -15.26
N LYS A 170 18.72 7.31 -15.23
CA LYS A 170 17.83 6.90 -16.33
C LYS A 170 16.75 7.95 -16.62
N ALA A 171 16.09 8.45 -15.59
CA ALA A 171 15.03 9.46 -15.71
C ALA A 171 15.57 10.76 -16.32
N SER A 172 16.76 11.22 -15.89
CA SER A 172 17.41 12.40 -16.47
C SER A 172 17.77 12.20 -17.95
N GLY A 173 18.24 11.00 -18.32
CA GLY A 173 18.54 10.63 -19.70
C GLY A 173 17.31 10.60 -20.60
N GLU A 174 16.21 10.03 -20.13
CA GLU A 174 14.92 10.04 -20.86
C GLU A 174 14.36 11.46 -21.01
N GLN A 175 14.50 12.31 -19.97
CA GLN A 175 14.10 13.70 -20.08
C GLN A 175 14.91 14.46 -21.14
N ALA A 176 16.22 14.19 -21.25
CA ALA A 176 17.06 14.78 -22.30
C ALA A 176 16.64 14.29 -23.70
N ARG A 177 16.41 12.97 -23.87
CA ARG A 177 15.92 12.38 -25.13
C ARG A 177 14.58 12.97 -25.57
N LEU A 178 13.64 13.13 -24.64
CA LEU A 178 12.34 13.74 -24.95
C LEU A 178 12.47 15.19 -25.41
N LYS A 179 13.36 15.97 -24.79
CA LYS A 179 13.65 17.35 -25.22
C LYS A 179 14.23 17.38 -26.63
N GLU A 180 15.18 16.48 -26.92
CA GLU A 180 15.79 16.38 -28.25
C GLU A 180 14.74 16.01 -29.32
N LEU A 181 13.89 15.00 -29.05
CA LEU A 181 12.84 14.58 -29.96
C LEU A 181 11.82 15.70 -30.21
N ASN A 182 11.43 16.45 -29.18
CA ASN A 182 10.54 17.60 -29.31
C ASN A 182 11.17 18.71 -30.16
N ASN A 183 12.44 19.06 -29.90
CA ASN A 183 13.18 20.05 -30.70
C ASN A 183 13.30 19.61 -32.17
N ASN A 184 13.59 18.35 -32.43
CA ASN A 184 13.67 17.80 -33.78
C ASN A 184 12.30 17.84 -34.49
N ALA A 185 11.22 17.52 -33.78
CA ALA A 185 9.85 17.63 -34.31
C ALA A 185 9.46 19.08 -34.62
N LEU A 186 9.82 20.03 -33.73
CA LEU A 186 9.60 21.46 -33.93
C LEU A 186 10.40 21.97 -35.15
N ASN A 187 11.67 21.60 -35.26
CA ASN A 187 12.54 21.98 -36.38
C ASN A 187 12.00 21.44 -37.72
N LYS A 188 11.50 20.21 -37.73
CA LYS A 188 10.85 19.61 -38.91
C LYS A 188 9.60 20.40 -39.29
N LYS A 189 8.72 20.71 -38.32
CA LYS A 189 7.52 21.52 -38.55
C LYS A 189 7.86 22.91 -39.10
N ASN A 190 8.87 23.57 -38.51
CA ASN A 190 9.36 24.87 -38.98
C ASN A 190 9.93 24.78 -40.41
N SER A 191 10.71 23.73 -40.71
CA SER A 191 11.23 23.50 -42.06
C SER A 191 10.13 23.30 -43.09
N ASP A 192 9.08 22.54 -42.75
CA ASP A 192 7.94 22.31 -43.63
C ASP A 192 7.12 23.60 -43.85
N THR A 193 6.94 24.43 -42.81
CA THR A 193 6.29 25.75 -42.97
C THR A 193 7.13 26.70 -43.84
N ILE A 194 8.45 26.73 -43.69
CA ILE A 194 9.34 27.51 -44.55
C ILE A 194 9.21 27.05 -46.01
N LYS A 195 9.19 25.74 -46.26
CA LYS A 195 8.99 25.20 -47.63
C LYS A 195 7.66 25.66 -48.22
N LYS A 196 6.57 25.59 -47.45
CA LYS A 196 5.25 26.08 -47.87
C LYS A 196 5.28 27.58 -48.18
N LEU A 197 5.81 28.39 -47.28
CA LEU A 197 5.90 29.84 -47.48
C LEU A 197 6.76 30.21 -48.70
N ARG A 198 7.85 29.48 -48.97
CA ARG A 198 8.67 29.67 -50.18
C ARG A 198 7.90 29.30 -51.45
N HIS A 199 7.08 28.25 -51.41
CA HIS A 199 6.22 27.88 -52.53
C HIS A 199 5.17 28.98 -52.79
N ASP A 200 4.47 29.43 -51.75
CA ASP A 200 3.48 30.51 -51.85
C ASP A 200 4.10 31.83 -52.34
N LEU A 201 5.34 32.14 -51.93
CA LEU A 201 6.07 33.31 -52.43
C LEU A 201 6.38 33.18 -53.91
N ASN A 202 6.91 32.04 -54.35
CA ASN A 202 7.21 31.80 -55.75
C ASN A 202 5.94 31.86 -56.63
N GLU A 203 4.81 31.33 -56.15
CA GLU A 203 3.52 31.43 -56.83
C GLU A 203 3.05 32.89 -56.94
N ARG A 204 3.18 33.68 -55.86
CA ARG A 204 2.89 35.12 -55.86
C ARG A 204 3.81 35.91 -56.78
N GLU A 205 5.11 35.62 -56.78
CA GLU A 205 6.07 36.25 -57.69
C GLU A 205 5.74 35.93 -59.15
N GLY A 206 5.44 34.67 -59.47
CA GLY A 206 5.03 34.26 -60.81
C GLY A 206 3.71 34.91 -61.27
N THR A 207 2.72 35.05 -60.38
CA THR A 207 1.48 35.77 -60.69
C THR A 207 1.70 37.27 -60.87
N MET A 208 2.52 37.91 -60.03
CA MET A 208 2.91 39.32 -60.21
C MET A 208 3.64 39.53 -61.53
N GLN A 209 4.56 38.63 -61.89
CA GLN A 209 5.28 38.70 -63.14
C GLN A 209 4.31 38.60 -64.33
N ARG A 210 3.40 37.62 -64.35
CA ARG A 210 2.35 37.50 -65.39
C ARG A 210 1.48 38.75 -65.48
N MET A 211 1.00 39.28 -64.35
CA MET A 211 0.24 40.53 -64.33
C MET A 211 1.05 41.73 -64.84
N SER A 212 2.34 41.80 -64.51
CA SER A 212 3.22 42.85 -65.00
C SER A 212 3.44 42.75 -66.50
N GLU A 213 3.64 41.55 -67.04
CA GLU A 213 3.77 41.29 -68.48
C GLU A 213 2.47 41.63 -69.22
N GLU A 214 1.31 41.29 -68.67
CA GLU A 214 0.00 41.69 -69.19
C GLU A 214 -0.19 43.20 -69.19
N LEU A 215 0.16 43.90 -68.10
CA LEU A 215 0.13 45.36 -68.04
C LEU A 215 1.09 45.99 -69.05
N THR A 216 2.24 45.36 -69.29
CA THR A 216 3.21 45.82 -70.28
C THR A 216 2.67 45.64 -71.69
N ARG A 217 2.07 44.49 -72.02
CA ARG A 217 1.35 44.24 -73.28
C ARG A 217 0.16 45.19 -73.48
N LEU A 218 -0.59 45.50 -72.43
CA LEU A 218 -1.68 46.47 -72.46
C LEU A 218 -1.18 47.91 -72.65
N ARG A 219 0.00 48.25 -72.10
CA ARG A 219 0.68 49.53 -72.31
C ARG A 219 1.38 49.63 -73.68
N GLU A 220 1.81 48.52 -74.27
CA GLU A 220 2.38 48.49 -75.63
C GLU A 220 1.31 48.55 -76.71
N SER A 221 0.15 47.91 -76.49
CA SER A 221 -1.01 48.02 -77.40
C SER A 221 -1.70 49.39 -77.33
N ARG A 222 -1.57 50.12 -76.21
CA ARG A 222 -1.95 51.53 -76.09
C ARG A 222 -0.71 52.41 -76.17
N GLY A 223 -0.27 52.69 -77.39
CA GLY A 223 0.93 53.48 -77.71
C GLY A 223 1.25 54.58 -76.70
N ARG A 224 2.53 54.66 -76.32
CA ARG A 224 3.13 55.54 -75.31
C ARG A 224 2.43 56.90 -75.16
N VAL A 225 1.47 56.99 -74.26
CA VAL A 225 0.99 58.28 -73.74
C VAL A 225 1.88 58.63 -72.55
N GLY A 226 2.92 59.41 -72.84
CA GLY A 226 3.60 60.19 -71.83
C GLY A 226 2.71 61.37 -71.45
N THR A 227 2.40 61.52 -70.17
CA THR A 227 1.91 62.79 -69.62
C THR A 227 2.77 63.21 -68.45
N ARG A 228 3.49 64.30 -68.72
CA ARG A 228 4.33 65.08 -67.82
C ARG A 228 3.45 65.98 -66.94
N ALA A 229 4.03 66.38 -65.81
CA ALA A 229 3.76 67.60 -65.02
C ALA A 229 2.45 67.62 -64.20
N SER A 230 2.57 67.72 -62.87
CA SER A 230 2.31 68.93 -62.05
C SER A 230 1.21 68.54 -61.03
N SER A 231 1.05 69.00 -59.80
CA SER A 231 1.61 70.11 -59.02
C SER A 231 1.02 70.02 -57.59
N ILE A 232 1.90 69.88 -56.58
CA ILE A 232 1.86 70.48 -55.21
C ILE A 232 0.62 70.20 -54.28
N PRO A 233 0.52 70.71 -53.01
CA PRO A 233 0.64 69.91 -51.77
C PRO A 233 -0.53 70.08 -50.77
N ARG A 234 -0.49 69.37 -49.62
CA ARG A 234 -0.77 69.91 -48.25
C ARG A 234 -0.77 68.77 -47.21
N SER A 235 0.01 68.97 -46.13
CA SER A 235 -0.05 68.31 -44.82
C SER A 235 -1.35 68.68 -44.04
N PRO A 236 -1.59 68.37 -42.73
CA PRO A 236 -0.93 67.53 -41.71
C PRO A 236 -1.87 66.65 -40.79
N ARG A 237 -1.27 65.70 -40.05
CA ARG A 237 -1.56 65.26 -38.64
C ARG A 237 -2.87 64.53 -38.22
N ALA A 238 -2.71 63.34 -37.62
CA ALA A 238 -3.30 62.82 -36.35
C ALA A 238 -2.74 61.39 -36.13
N GLY A 239 -2.26 60.90 -34.99
CA GLY A 239 -2.41 61.29 -33.60
C GLY A 239 -3.35 60.35 -32.84
N THR A 240 -2.98 59.09 -32.53
CA THR A 240 -3.67 58.32 -31.47
C THR A 240 -2.83 57.17 -30.88
N ARG A 241 -2.39 57.39 -29.63
CA ARG A 241 -2.42 56.50 -28.44
C ARG A 241 -1.84 55.06 -28.51
N GLU A 242 -0.88 54.82 -27.60
CA GLU A 242 -0.65 53.54 -26.93
C GLU A 242 -1.91 53.04 -26.18
N PRO A 243 -1.95 51.76 -25.75
CA PRO A 243 -1.49 51.50 -24.39
C PRO A 243 -0.61 50.25 -24.23
N ALA A 244 0.27 50.37 -23.23
CA ALA A 244 1.07 49.33 -22.61
C ALA A 244 0.33 48.00 -22.37
N SER A 245 1.03 46.89 -22.62
CA SER A 245 0.92 45.70 -21.77
C SER A 245 2.30 45.04 -21.60
N ARG A 246 2.99 45.44 -20.52
CA ARG A 246 4.00 44.59 -19.89
C ARG A 246 3.24 43.46 -19.20
N GLN A 247 3.05 42.34 -19.89
CA GLN A 247 2.73 41.09 -19.18
C GLN A 247 4.04 40.53 -18.64
N GLY A 248 4.15 40.59 -17.30
CA GLY A 248 5.20 39.96 -16.55
C GLY A 248 5.23 38.46 -16.79
N SER A 249 6.43 37.93 -16.86
CA SER A 249 6.75 36.53 -16.67
C SER A 249 5.98 35.96 -15.46
N PRO A 250 5.41 34.75 -15.53
CA PRO A 250 4.99 34.07 -14.32
C PRO A 250 6.26 33.69 -13.54
N SER A 251 6.57 34.45 -12.49
CA SER A 251 7.45 34.01 -11.44
C SER A 251 6.80 32.82 -10.75
N VAL A 252 7.38 31.64 -10.93
CA VAL A 252 7.07 30.44 -10.16
C VAL A 252 7.47 30.71 -8.70
N GLN A 253 6.51 31.15 -7.88
CA GLN A 253 6.65 31.03 -6.44
C GLN A 253 6.36 29.58 -6.06
N ARG A 254 7.42 28.83 -5.72
CA ARG A 254 7.27 27.58 -4.97
C ARG A 254 6.71 27.92 -3.58
N PRO A 255 5.60 27.31 -3.14
CA PRO A 255 5.24 27.37 -1.74
C PRO A 255 6.30 26.62 -0.91
N ALA A 256 6.80 27.29 0.12
CA ALA A 256 7.68 26.67 1.12
C ALA A 256 6.91 25.57 1.87
N HIS A 257 7.51 24.38 1.92
CA HIS A 257 6.98 23.22 2.61
C HIS A 257 7.11 23.43 4.14
N PRO A 258 6.04 23.32 4.94
CA PRO A 258 6.12 23.54 6.39
C PRO A 258 6.51 22.25 7.12
N LEU A 259 7.75 21.80 6.95
CA LEU A 259 8.39 20.81 7.85
C LEU A 259 9.87 21.17 8.13
N SER A 260 10.19 22.46 8.18
CA SER A 260 11.48 22.96 8.68
C SER A 260 11.29 23.66 10.01
N LYS A 261 10.91 22.88 11.04
CA LYS A 261 11.16 23.17 12.45
C LYS A 261 11.29 21.85 13.19
N MET A 262 12.50 21.30 13.20
CA MET A 262 13.00 20.43 14.25
C MET A 262 14.36 20.98 14.65
N ASN A 263 14.33 21.73 15.75
CA ASN A 263 15.40 21.90 16.72
C ASN A 263 14.71 21.94 18.08
#